data_AF-A0A1A6DX00-F1
#
_entry.id   AF-A0A1A6DX00-F1
#
_cell.length_a   1.000
_cell.length_b   1.000
_cell.length_c   1.000
_cell.angle_alpha   90.00
_cell.angle_beta   90.00
_cell.angle_gamma   90.00
#
_symmetry.space_group_name_H-M   'P 1'
#
loop_
_entity.id
_entity.type
_entity.pdbx_description
1 polymer ?
#
loop_
_entity_poly.entity_id
_entity_poly.type
_entity_poly.pdbx_seq_one_letter_code
_entity_poly.pdbx_strand_id
1 'polypeptide(L)'
;MDELDQALIALLRRNARLSVADVAHKLKVSRGTVTNRLRRLEDAQVILGYTVRLRPESEPERIRLIKGIHSTETSIHLRTYR
;
A
#
# COMPACT_ATOMS: atom_id res chain seq x y z
N MET A 1 -11.90 8.31 5.89
CA MET A 1 -10.67 7.80 6.52
C MET A 1 -10.52 8.51 7.85
N ASP A 2 -10.42 7.76 8.94
CA ASP A 2 -10.34 8.30 10.30
C ASP A 2 -8.91 8.32 10.84
N GLU A 3 -8.71 8.85 12.05
CA GLU A 3 -7.40 8.97 12.68
C GLU A 3 -6.71 7.62 12.88
N LEU A 4 -7.48 6.55 13.13
CA LEU A 4 -6.95 5.21 13.30
C LEU A 4 -6.42 4.66 11.97
N ASP A 5 -7.13 4.89 10.86
CA ASP A 5 -6.64 4.53 9.52
C ASP A 5 -5.33 5.25 9.20
N GLN A 6 -5.23 6.55 9.51
CA GLN A 6 -4.03 7.36 9.29
C GLN A 6 -2.84 6.81 10.09
N ALA A 7 -3.05 6.51 11.38
CA ALA A 7 -2.02 5.94 12.25
C ALA A 7 -1.58 4.55 11.80
N LEU A 8 -2.53 3.72 11.35
CA LEU A 8 -2.27 2.40 10.77
C LEU A 8 -1.37 2.51 9.53
N ILE A 9 -1.73 3.37 8.58
CA ILE A 9 -0.96 3.57 7.35
C ILE A 9 0.43 4.14 7.68
N ALA A 10 0.53 5.06 8.64
CA ALA A 10 1.81 5.60 9.08
C ALA A 10 2.74 4.51 9.64
N LEU A 11 2.20 3.55 10.42
CA LEU A 11 2.97 2.41 10.91
C LEU A 11 3.43 1.49 9.77
N LEU A 12 2.54 1.14 8.84
CA LEU A 12 2.86 0.24 7.73
C LEU A 12 3.83 0.85 6.73
N ARG A 13 3.77 2.17 6.50
CA ARG A 13 4.76 2.90 5.69
C ARG A 13 6.17 2.81 6.29
N ARG A 14 6.28 2.80 7.62
CA ARG A 14 7.56 2.63 8.32
C ARG A 14 8.03 1.18 8.28
N ASN A 15 7.12 0.24 8.51
CA ASN A 15 7.42 -1.18 8.44
C ASN A 15 6.16 -1.98 8.04
N ALA A 16 6.07 -2.33 6.75
CA ALA A 16 4.96 -3.10 6.22
C ALA A 16 4.96 -4.58 6.66
N ARG A 17 6.05 -5.05 7.29
CA ARG A 17 6.18 -6.44 7.78
C ARG A 17 5.67 -6.63 9.20
N LEU A 18 5.13 -5.58 9.85
CA LEU A 18 4.55 -5.71 11.17
C LEU A 18 3.38 -6.70 11.13
N SER A 19 3.33 -7.61 12.11
CA SER A 19 2.19 -8.50 12.24
C SER A 19 0.94 -7.72 12.66
N VAL A 20 -0.24 -8.25 12.34
CA VAL A 20 -1.51 -7.68 12.81
C VAL A 20 -1.54 -7.56 14.34
N ALA A 21 -0.87 -8.48 15.06
CA ALA A 21 -0.76 -8.44 16.52
C ALA A 21 0.02 -7.21 16.99
N ASP A 22 1.17 -6.95 16.38
CA ASP A 22 2.06 -5.86 16.76
C ASP A 22 1.43 -4.50 16.44
N VAL A 23 0.75 -4.41 15.30
CA VAL A 23 0.00 -3.22 14.92
C VAL A 23 -1.15 -2.97 15.89
N ALA A 24 -1.92 -4.00 16.24
CA ALA A 24 -3.00 -3.91 17.21
C ALA A 24 -2.50 -3.45 18.59
N HIS A 25 -1.39 -4.03 19.06
CA HIS A 25 -0.74 -3.64 20.30
C HIS A 25 -0.27 -2.17 20.28
N LYS A 26 0.40 -1.75 19.20
CA LYS A 26 0.89 -0.36 19.04
C LYS A 26 -0.23 0.66 18.97
N LEU A 27 -1.34 0.32 18.30
CA LEU A 27 -2.51 1.20 18.14
C LEU A 27 -3.51 1.06 19.30
N LYS A 28 -3.28 0.16 20.26
CA LYS A 28 -4.15 -0.12 21.41
C LYS A 28 -5.58 -0.49 21.00
N VAL A 29 -5.73 -1.31 19.96
CA VAL A 29 -7.02 -1.80 19.46
C VAL A 29 -7.01 -3.33 19.34
N SER A 30 -8.16 -3.94 19.07
CA SER A 30 -8.23 -5.39 18.84
C SER A 30 -7.61 -5.78 17.49
N ARG A 31 -7.14 -7.04 17.37
CA ARG A 31 -6.65 -7.59 16.10
C ARG A 31 -7.74 -7.55 15.01
N GLY A 32 -8.98 -7.88 15.38
CA GLY A 32 -10.13 -7.82 14.47
C GLY A 32 -10.41 -6.41 13.96
N THR A 33 -10.21 -5.38 14.80
CA THR A 33 -10.29 -3.98 14.37
C THR A 33 -9.26 -3.71 13.29
N VAL A 34 -7.99 -4.05 13.49
CA VAL A 34 -6.92 -3.84 12.49
C VAL A 34 -7.24 -4.57 11.18
N THR A 35 -7.61 -5.85 11.24
CA THR A 35 -7.99 -6.63 10.04
C THR A 35 -9.13 -5.98 9.27
N ASN A 36 -10.17 -5.53 9.97
CA ASN A 36 -11.31 -4.85 9.35
C ASN A 36 -10.90 -3.51 8.71
N ARG A 37 -10.00 -2.75 9.34
CA ARG A 37 -9.49 -1.50 8.78
C ARG A 37 -8.66 -1.76 7.53
N LEU A 38 -7.74 -2.72 7.56
CA LEU A 38 -6.93 -3.12 6.41
C LEU A 38 -7.80 -3.51 5.22
N ARG A 39 -8.73 -4.45 5.42
CA ARG A 39 -9.66 -4.89 4.37
C ARG A 39 -10.45 -3.71 3.79
N ARG A 40 -11.00 -2.84 4.64
CA ARG A 40 -11.77 -1.69 4.17
C ARG A 40 -10.90 -0.71 3.36
N LEU A 41 -9.64 -0.52 3.73
CA LEU A 41 -8.71 0.35 3.00
C LEU A 41 -8.28 -0.25 1.66
N GLU A 42 -8.17 -1.57 1.57
CA GLU A 42 -7.94 -2.33 0.33
C GLU A 42 -9.16 -2.29 -0.58
N ASP A 43 -10.36 -2.59 -0.05
CA ASP A 43 -11.63 -2.54 -0.79
C ASP A 43 -11.89 -1.13 -1.35
N ALA A 44 -11.58 -0.10 -0.57
CA ALA A 44 -11.70 1.30 -0.98
C ALA A 44 -10.55 1.79 -1.88
N GLN A 45 -9.61 0.91 -2.26
CA GLN A 45 -8.44 1.22 -3.10
C GLN A 45 -7.56 2.36 -2.54
N VAL A 46 -7.58 2.55 -1.21
CA VAL A 46 -6.65 3.44 -0.50
C VAL A 46 -5.30 2.75 -0.33
N ILE A 47 -5.30 1.45 -0.07
CA ILE A 47 -4.14 0.58 -0.15
C ILE A 47 -4.23 -0.20 -1.45
N LEU A 48 -3.34 0.09 -2.40
CA LEU A 48 -3.31 -0.55 -3.71
C LEU A 48 -2.58 -1.89 -3.71
N GLY A 49 -1.74 -2.13 -2.71
CA GLY A 49 -0.99 -3.36 -2.57
C GLY A 49 0.26 -3.21 -1.71
N TYR A 50 0.88 -4.34 -1.41
CA TYR A 50 2.11 -4.44 -0.65
C TYR A 50 3.24 -4.84 -1.59
N THR A 51 4.29 -4.01 -1.66
CA THR A 51 5.40 -4.22 -2.59
C THR A 51 6.74 -4.30 -1.88
N VAL A 52 7.66 -5.06 -2.44
CA VAL A 52 9.06 -5.09 -2.04
C VAL A 52 9.83 -4.16 -2.95
N ARG A 53 10.64 -3.26 -2.39
CA ARG A 53 11.56 -2.43 -3.16
C ARG A 53 12.88 -3.16 -3.31
N LEU A 54 13.18 -3.64 -4.51
CA LEU A 54 14.45 -4.25 -4.84
C LEU A 54 15.46 -3.17 -5.28
N ARG A 55 16.75 -3.53 -5.24
CA ARG A 55 17.76 -2.69 -5.89
C ARG A 55 17.61 -2.86 -7.40
N PRO A 56 17.82 -1.81 -8.20
CA PRO A 56 17.71 -1.89 -9.65
C PRO A 56 18.56 -3.00 -10.28
N GLU A 57 19.71 -3.31 -9.67
CA GLU A 57 20.65 -4.33 -10.16
C GLU A 57 20.21 -5.77 -9.84
N SER A 58 19.22 -5.92 -8.95
CA SER A 58 18.64 -7.21 -8.58
C SER A 58 17.36 -7.53 -9.35
N GLU A 59 16.87 -6.61 -10.18
CA GLU A 59 15.72 -6.82 -11.05
C GLU A 59 16.20 -7.12 -12.48
N PRO A 60 15.93 -8.31 -13.05
CA PRO A 60 16.16 -8.55 -14.47
C PRO A 60 15.30 -7.57 -15.26
N GLU A 61 15.91 -6.87 -16.24
CA GLU A 61 15.28 -5.78 -16.99
C GLU A 61 13.89 -6.13 -17.53
N ARG A 62 12.84 -5.79 -16.80
CA ARG A 62 11.48 -5.77 -17.33
C ARG A 62 10.84 -4.45 -16.92
N ILE A 63 10.98 -3.47 -17.82
CA ILE A 63 10.15 -2.26 -17.91
C ILE A 63 10.21 -1.38 -16.65
N ARG A 64 11.06 -0.34 -16.69
CA ARG A 64 11.14 0.67 -15.62
C ARG A 64 9.92 1.59 -15.67
N LEU A 65 9.18 1.67 -14.57
CA LEU A 65 8.21 2.72 -14.33
C LEU A 65 8.97 4.04 -14.05
N ILE A 66 8.77 5.07 -14.88
CA ILE A 66 9.41 6.37 -14.68
C ILE A 66 8.75 7.09 -13.50
N LYS A 67 9.52 7.36 -12.44
CA LYS A 67 9.09 8.25 -11.37
C LYS A 67 9.08 9.69 -11.91
N GLY A 68 7.89 10.25 -12.07
CA GLY A 68 7.69 11.63 -12.54
C GLY A 68 6.28 11.95 -13.03
N ILE A 69 5.40 10.95 -13.23
CA ILE A 69 4.01 11.23 -13.56
C ILE A 69 3.24 11.59 -12.28
N HIS A 70 3.26 12.87 -11.92
CA HIS A 70 2.29 13.49 -11.04
C HIS A 70 1.02 13.75 -11.87
N SER A 71 0.21 12.72 -12.09
CA SER A 71 -1.05 12.91 -12.81
C SER A 71 -2.11 13.42 -11.83
N THR A 72 -2.29 14.75 -11.80
CA THR A 72 -3.63 15.30 -11.96
C THR A 72 -4.24 14.65 -13.21
N GLU A 73 -5.36 13.96 -13.02
CA GLU A 73 -6.33 13.54 -14.03
C GLU A 73 -5.78 13.29 -15.45
N THR A 74 -5.13 12.16 -15.69
CA THR A 74 -4.82 11.72 -17.05
C THR A 74 -4.90 10.20 -17.12
N SER A 75 -6.11 9.74 -17.48
CA SER A 75 -6.44 8.37 -17.82
C SER A 75 -5.53 7.84 -18.92
N ILE A 76 -4.59 6.95 -18.59
CA ILE A 76 -3.85 6.20 -19.61
C ILE A 76 -4.71 5.00 -20.02
N HIS A 77 -5.47 5.19 -21.09
CA HIS A 77 -6.23 4.15 -21.75
C HIS A 77 -5.27 3.25 -22.54
N LEU A 78 -4.89 2.09 -21.99
CA LEU A 78 -4.17 1.08 -22.76
C LEU A 78 -5.17 0.25 -23.56
N ARG A 79 -5.45 0.71 -24.78
CA ARG A 79 -5.99 -0.14 -25.84
C ARG A 79 -4.91 -1.15 -26.26
N THR A 80 -5.29 -2.42 -26.21
CA THR A 80 -4.95 -3.50 -27.12
C THR A 80 -3.51 -3.59 -27.62
N TYR A 81 -2.83 -4.67 -27.22
CA TYR A 81 -1.98 -5.40 -28.15
C TYR A 81 -2.41 -6.87 -28.16
N ARG A 82 -2.60 -7.38 -29.37
CA ARG A 82 -2.90 -8.78 -29.70
C ARG A 82 -1.81 -9.72 -29.21
#